data_AF-A0A970JDA1-F1
#
_entry.id   AF-A0A970JDA1-F1
#
_cell.length_a   1.000
_cell.length_b   1.000
_cell.length_c   1.000
_cell.angle_alpha   90.00
_cell.angle_beta   90.00
_cell.angle_gamma   90.00
#
_symmetry.space_group_name_H-M   'P 1'
#
loop_
_entity.id
_entity.type
_entity.pdbx_description
1 polymer ?
#
loop_
_entity_poly.entity_id
_entity_poly.type
_entity_poly.pdbx_seq_one_letter_code
_entity_poly.pdbx_strand_id
1 'polypeptide(L)' 'MYEIAKLRLEEPEASLKDLGQMLHPPISKSGVNHRLKKIMEIAKDIK' A
#
# COMPACT_ATOMS: atom_id res chain seq x y z
N MET A 1 4.66 -1.29 -6.35
CA MET A 1 4.04 -2.09 -5.25
C MET A 1 4.97 -2.19 -4.05
N TYR A 2 6.27 -2.39 -4.26
CA TYR A 2 7.26 -2.42 -3.18
C TYR A 2 7.18 -1.21 -2.23
N GLU A 3 7.13 0.01 -2.76
CA GLU A 3 7.09 1.23 -1.93
C GLU A 3 5.91 1.28 -0.96
N ILE A 4 4.69 0.94 -1.42
CA ILE A 4 3.51 0.97 -0.53
C ILE A 4 3.53 -0.17 0.49
N ALA A 5 4.12 -1.31 0.14
CA ALA A 5 4.33 -2.40 1.09
C ALA A 5 5.30 -1.96 2.19
N LYS A 6 6.43 -1.35 1.81
CA LYS A 6 7.42 -0.81 2.73
C LYS A 6 6.84 0.29 3.62
N LEU A 7 6.16 1.28 3.04
CA LEU A 7 5.49 2.35 3.79
C LEU A 7 4.46 1.80 4.78
N ARG A 8 3.69 0.76 4.43
CA ARG A 8 2.75 0.14 5.37
C ARG A 8 3.45 -0.56 6.56
N LEU A 9 4.67 -1.08 6.35
CA LEU A 9 5.46 -1.68 7.44
C LEU A 9 6.11 -0.61 8.32
N GLU A 10 6.57 0.50 7.72
CA GLU A 10 7.19 1.62 8.44
C GLU A 10 6.14 2.45 9.20
N GLU A 11 4.94 2.61 8.62
CA GLU A 11 3.83 3.42 9.15
C GLU A 11 2.55 2.57 9.32
N PRO A 12 2.52 1.64 10.31
CA PRO A 12 1.39 0.70 10.48
C PRO A 12 0.07 1.42 10.82
N GLU A 13 0.15 2.49 11.61
CA GLU A 13 -0.99 3.29 12.08
C GLU A 13 -1.50 4.29 11.03
N ALA A 14 -0.74 4.54 9.96
CA ALA A 14 -1.12 5.50 8.94
C ALA A 14 -2.38 5.04 8.18
N SER A 15 -3.28 6.00 7.94
CA SER A 15 -4.46 5.73 7.14
C SER A 15 -4.09 5.48 5.67
N LEU A 16 -4.97 4.82 4.92
CA LEU A 16 -4.78 4.62 3.48
C LEU A 16 -4.67 5.94 2.70
N LYS A 17 -5.25 7.03 3.23
CA LYS A 17 -5.13 8.36 2.62
C LYS A 17 -3.72 8.90 2.83
N ASP A 18 -3.21 8.82 4.06
CA ASP A 18 -1.89 9.37 4.43
C ASP A 18 -0.78 8.61 3.72
N LEU A 19 -0.84 7.27 3.70
CA LEU A 19 0.07 6.44 2.92
C LEU A 19 0.06 6.79 1.42
N GLY A 20 -1.10 7.20 0.88
CA GLY A 20 -1.22 7.65 -0.49
C GLY A 20 -0.56 9.00 -0.75
N GLN A 21 -0.58 9.90 0.24
CA GLN A 21 0.10 11.20 0.17
C GLN A 21 1.62 11.10 0.36
N MET A 22 2.09 10.08 1.09
CA MET A 22 3.52 9.80 1.28
C MET A 22 4.21 9.20 0.05
N LEU A 23 3.45 8.79 -0.98
CA LEU A 23 4.00 8.27 -2.23
C LEU A 23 4.35 9.39 -3.21
N HIS A 24 5.30 9.12 -4.11
CA HIS A 24 5.70 10.05 -5.16
C HIS A 24 5.64 9.38 -6.55
N PRO A 25 4.69 9.75 -7.42
CA PRO A 25 3.63 10.75 -7.21
C PRO A 25 2.57 10.27 -6.19
N PRO A 26 1.90 11.20 -5.49
CA PRO A 26 0.85 10.85 -4.53
C PRO A 26 -0.33 10.22 -5.25
N ILE A 27 -1.01 9.30 -4.57
CA ILE A 27 -2.15 8.57 -5.11
C ILE A 27 -3.36 8.67 -4.19
N SER A 28 -4.54 8.38 -4.73
CA SER A 28 -5.78 8.36 -3.97
C SER A 28 -5.85 7.18 -3.00
N LYS A 29 -6.72 7.29 -1.99
CA LYS A 29 -7.06 6.21 -1.06
C LYS A 29 -7.46 4.91 -1.79
N SER A 30 -8.22 5.00 -2.89
CA SER A 30 -8.63 3.82 -3.66
C SER A 30 -7.44 3.18 -4.38
N GLY A 31 -6.52 3.98 -4.92
CA GLY A 31 -5.28 3.52 -5.52
C GLY A 31 -4.39 2.76 -4.54
N VAL A 32 -4.24 3.27 -3.31
CA VAL A 32 -3.53 2.57 -2.23
C VAL A 32 -4.19 1.23 -1.93
N ASN A 33 -5.51 1.23 -1.72
CA ASN A 33 -6.27 0.02 -1.41
C ASN A 33 -6.11 -1.04 -2.51
N HIS A 34 -6.18 -0.65 -3.78
CA HIS A 34 -6.00 -1.56 -4.91
C HIS A 34 -4.60 -2.19 -4.92
N ARG A 35 -3.55 -1.37 -4.71
CA ARG A 35 -2.17 -1.87 -4.66
C ARG A 35 -1.95 -2.84 -3.49
N LEU A 36 -2.49 -2.54 -2.30
CA LEU A 36 -2.40 -3.43 -1.14
C LEU A 36 -3.19 -4.73 -1.35
N LYS A 37 -4.38 -4.68 -1.95
CA LYS A 37 -5.14 -5.89 -2.32
C LYS A 37 -4.33 -6.81 -3.22
N LYS A 38 -3.70 -6.26 -4.26
CA LYS A 38 -2.85 -7.04 -5.17
C LYS A 38 -1.62 -7.62 -4.47
N ILE A 39 -1.02 -6.90 -3.51
CA ILE A 39 0.06 -7.46 -2.68
C ILE A 39 -0.44 -8.65 -1.85
N MET A 40 -1.62 -8.56 -1.24
CA MET A 40 -2.21 -9.66 -0.48
C MET A 40 -2.57 -10.86 -1.37
N GLU A 41 -3.02 -10.63 -2.60
CA GLU A 41 -3.27 -11.69 -3.58
C GLU A 41 -1.97 -12.42 -3.94
N ILE A 42 -0.92 -11.69 -4.30
CA ILE A 42 0.41 -12.28 -4.58
C ILE A 42 0.91 -13.07 -3.36
N ALA A 43 0.73 -12.55 -2.14
CA ALA A 43 1.15 -13.25 -0.93
C ALA A 43 0.37 -14.54 -0.67
N LYS A 44 -0.90 -14.63 -1.09
CA LYS A 44 -1.70 -15.86 -1.00
C LYS A 44 -1.21 -16.95 -1.95
N ASP A 45 -0.66 -16.55 -3.11
CA ASP A 45 -0.19 -17.47 -4.14
C ASP A 45 1.21 -18.05 -3.83
N ILE A 46 1.96 -17.46 -2.88
CA ILE A 46 3.28 -17.93 -2.42
C ILE A 46 3.14 -18.99 -1.29
N LYS A 47 1.95 -19.57 -1.11
CA LYS A 47 1.70 -20.60 -0.09
C LYS A 47 2.32 -21.95 -0.40
#